data_AF-A0A1W1I9N0-F1
#
_entry.id   AF-A0A1W1I9N0-F1
#
_cell.length_a   1.000
_cell.length_b   1.000
_cell.length_c   1.000
_cell.angle_alpha   90.00
_cell.angle_beta   90.00
_cell.angle_gamma   90.00
#
_symmetry.space_group_name_H-M   'P 1'
#
loop_
_entity.id
_entity.type
_entity.pdbx_description
1 polymer ?
#
loop_
_entity_poly.entity_id
_entity_poly.type
_entity_poly.pdbx_seq_one_letter_code
_entity_poly.pdbx_strand_id
1 'polypeptide(L)'
;MIKVLLFGLTLRDAVGKQDIDVEASQAATVKQLLESNQDRFGAVLPFMMNREVVIIVNRRIGTEDSPVKDGDVVKLSYQSRYSTHDGVRDIPV
;
A
#
# COMPACT_ATOMS: atom_id res chain seq x y z
N MET A 1 -15.31 -2.39 9.45
CA MET A 1 -14.15 -1.50 9.41
C MET A 1 -12.98 -2.22 8.74
N ILE A 2 -12.37 -1.64 7.71
CA ILE A 2 -11.08 -2.08 7.16
C ILE A 2 -10.00 -1.18 7.71
N LYS A 3 -8.91 -1.76 8.22
CA LYS A 3 -7.77 -0.99 8.73
C LYS A 3 -6.67 -0.92 7.70
N VAL A 4 -6.31 0.29 7.24
CA VAL A 4 -5.19 0.52 6.32
C VAL A 4 -3.99 1.04 7.08
N LEU A 5 -2.85 0.36 6.96
CA LEU A 5 -1.59 0.70 7.61
C LEU A 5 -0.56 1.13 6.55
N LEU A 6 0.06 2.30 6.75
CA LEU A 6 1.06 2.87 5.85
C LEU A 6 2.46 2.67 6.42
N PHE A 7 3.35 2.10 5.61
CA PHE A 7 4.73 1.81 5.96
C PHE A 7 5.71 2.43 4.95
N GLY A 8 6.84 2.88 5.47
CA GLY A 8 7.80 3.69 4.72
C GLY A 8 7.53 5.18 4.91
N LEU A 9 8.59 5.95 5.16
CA LEU A 9 8.51 7.39 5.36
C LEU A 9 7.84 8.08 4.17
N THR A 10 8.19 7.68 2.95
CA THR A 10 7.61 8.20 1.71
C THR A 10 6.08 8.13 1.68
N LEU A 11 5.47 6.98 2.03
CA LEU A 11 4.02 6.84 2.04
C LEU A 11 3.38 7.57 3.22
N ARG A 12 4.05 7.58 4.38
CA ARG A 12 3.54 8.28 5.57
C ARG A 12 3.57 9.79 5.41
N ASP A 13 4.61 10.34 4.80
CA ASP A 13 4.75 11.77 4.54
C ASP A 13 3.76 12.21 3.45
N ALA A 14 3.55 11.39 2.42
CA ALA A 14 2.58 11.66 1.36
C ALA A 14 1.13 11.71 1.87
N VAL A 15 0.77 10.86 2.83
CA VAL A 15 -0.59 10.79 3.39
C VAL A 15 -0.75 11.60 4.68
N GLY A 16 0.35 11.92 5.36
CA GLY A 16 0.38 12.60 6.66
C GLY A 16 -0.12 11.74 7.84
N LYS A 17 -0.41 10.44 7.61
CA LYS A 17 -0.94 9.52 8.63
C LYS A 17 -0.24 8.16 8.53
N GLN A 18 -0.15 7.47 9.66
CA GLN A 18 0.44 6.13 9.74
C GLN A 18 -0.59 5.01 9.58
N ASP A 19 -1.84 5.26 9.99
CA ASP A 19 -2.96 4.35 9.85
C ASP A 19 -4.26 5.11 9.64
N ILE A 20 -5.15 4.51 8.87
CA ILE A 20 -6.45 5.07 8.52
C ILE A 20 -7.46 3.93 8.55
N ASP A 21 -8.52 4.12 9.32
CA ASP A 21 -9.67 3.24 9.28
C ASP A 21 -10.66 3.70 8.20
N VAL A 22 -11.13 2.73 7.43
CA VAL A 22 -12.01 2.94 6.28
C VAL A 22 -13.26 2.09 6.48
N GLU A 23 -14.43 2.66 6.22
CA GLU A 23 -15.67 1.88 6.20
C GLU A 23 -15.67 0.99 4.97
N ALA A 24 -15.96 -0.29 5.17
CA ALA A 24 -16.09 -1.23 4.08
C ALA A 24 -17.46 -1.01 3.41
N SER A 25 -17.48 -0.28 2.30
CA SER A 25 -18.55 -0.49 1.32
C SER A 25 -18.41 -1.90 0.71
N GLN A 26 -19.48 -2.42 0.09
CA GLN A 26 -19.56 -3.77 -0.49
C GLN A 26 -18.23 -4.31 -1.07
N ALA A 27 -18.05 -5.64 -1.03
CA ALA A 27 -16.90 -6.40 -1.54
C ALA A 27 -16.03 -5.62 -2.55
N ALA A 28 -14.99 -4.97 -2.02
CA ALA A 28 -14.11 -4.08 -2.77
C ALA A 28 -12.75 -4.75 -2.98
N THR A 29 -12.04 -4.40 -4.04
CA THR A 29 -10.60 -4.71 -4.14
C THR A 29 -9.77 -3.66 -3.41
N VAL A 30 -8.50 -3.94 -3.13
CA VAL A 30 -7.57 -2.95 -2.55
C VAL A 30 -7.55 -1.67 -3.39
N LYS A 31 -7.53 -1.80 -4.72
CA LYS A 31 -7.60 -0.66 -5.64
C LYS A 31 -8.88 0.15 -5.47
N GLN A 32 -10.04 -0.51 -5.51
CA GLN A 32 -11.33 0.15 -5.33
C GLN A 32 -11.45 0.84 -3.97
N LEU A 33 -10.90 0.23 -2.91
CA LEU A 33 -10.87 0.82 -1.57
C LEU A 33 -10.11 2.17 -1.58
N LEU A 34 -8.95 2.22 -2.23
CA LEU A 34 -8.12 3.42 -2.30
C LEU A 34 -8.71 4.48 -3.22
N GLU A 35 -9.25 4.08 -4.37
CA GLU A 35 -9.92 4.98 -5.32
C GLU A 35 -11.19 5.59 -4.73
N SER A 36 -11.98 4.81 -3.97
CA SER A 36 -13.20 5.31 -3.32
C SER A 36 -12.93 6.26 -2.15
N ASN A 37 -11.68 6.32 -1.67
CA ASN A 37 -11.24 7.17 -0.57
C ASN A 37 -10.08 8.07 -1.04
N GLN A 38 -10.20 8.63 -2.26
CA GLN A 38 -9.16 9.43 -2.90
C GLN A 38 -8.79 10.69 -2.11
N ASP A 39 -9.72 11.23 -1.32
CA ASP A 39 -9.48 12.32 -0.36
C ASP A 39 -8.42 11.97 0.70
N ARG A 40 -8.29 10.68 1.06
CA ARG A 40 -7.34 10.19 2.07
C ARG A 40 -6.13 9.50 1.47
N PHE A 41 -6.32 8.75 0.38
CA PHE A 41 -5.28 7.90 -0.22
C PHE A 41 -4.86 8.34 -1.62
N GLY A 42 -5.35 9.48 -2.13
CA GLY A 42 -5.00 9.96 -3.47
C GLY A 42 -3.50 10.08 -3.69
N ALA A 43 -2.74 10.45 -2.66
CA ALA A 43 -1.29 10.52 -2.70
C ALA A 43 -0.59 9.14 -2.82
N VAL A 44 -1.28 8.04 -2.50
CA VAL A 44 -0.77 6.66 -2.60
C VAL A 44 -0.88 6.11 -4.03
N LEU A 45 -1.88 6.55 -4.79
CA LEU A 45 -2.19 6.03 -6.13
C LEU A 45 -1.00 6.10 -7.11
N PRO A 46 -0.20 7.18 -7.19
CA PRO A 46 0.96 7.23 -8.07
C PRO A 46 2.01 6.15 -7.75
N PHE A 47 2.23 5.87 -6.47
CA PHE A 47 3.19 4.83 -6.05
C PHE A 47 2.70 3.42 -6.44
N MET A 48 1.38 3.18 -6.39
CA MET A 48 0.82 1.91 -6.89
C MET A 48 0.98 1.79 -8.41
N MET A 49 0.67 2.85 -9.17
CA MET A 49 0.88 2.88 -10.63
C MET A 49 2.35 2.62 -10.99
N ASN A 50 3.28 3.12 -10.19
CA ASN A 50 4.71 2.87 -10.35
C ASN A 50 5.16 1.50 -9.80
N ARG A 51 4.27 0.64 -9.30
CA ARG A 51 4.62 -0.64 -8.66
C ARG A 51 5.66 -0.49 -7.53
N GLU A 52 5.59 0.62 -6.81
CA GLU A 52 6.45 0.96 -5.68
C GLU A 52 5.77 0.66 -4.34
N VAL A 53 4.66 -0.07 -4.36
CA VAL A 53 3.89 -0.42 -3.17
C VAL A 53 3.72 -1.93 -3.09
N VAL A 54 4.15 -2.49 -1.97
CA VAL A 54 3.82 -3.87 -1.59
C VAL A 54 2.53 -3.87 -0.81
N ILE A 55 1.57 -4.64 -1.30
CA ILE A 55 0.25 -4.81 -0.69
C ILE A 55 0.25 -6.10 0.13
N ILE A 56 -0.20 -6.01 1.38
CA ILE A 56 -0.33 -7.16 2.27
C ILE A 56 -1.73 -7.11 2.89
N VAL A 57 -2.54 -8.13 2.61
CA VAL A 57 -3.89 -8.28 3.17
C VAL A 57 -3.87 -9.43 4.19
N ASN A 58 -4.23 -9.18 5.44
CA ASN A 58 -4.27 -10.19 6.51
C ASN A 58 -3.00 -11.06 6.58
N ARG A 59 -1.83 -10.41 6.56
CA ARG A 59 -0.49 -11.04 6.60
C ARG A 59 -0.10 -11.84 5.34
N ARG A 60 -0.89 -11.77 4.27
CA ARG A 60 -0.57 -12.39 2.98
C ARG A 60 -0.23 -11.32 1.95
N ILE A 61 0.82 -11.54 1.17
CA ILE A 61 1.15 -10.66 0.05
C ILE A 61 0.01 -10.73 -0.96
N GLY A 62 -0.52 -9.58 -1.33
CA GLY A 62 -1.60 -9.41 -2.28
C GLY A 62 -1.22 -8.50 -3.43
N THR A 63 -2.21 -8.24 -4.26
CA THR A 63 -2.18 -7.36 -5.41
C THR A 63 -3.28 -6.30 -5.28
N GLU A 64 -3.29 -5.34 -6.21
CA GLU A 64 -4.33 -4.31 -6.31
C GLU A 64 -5.74 -4.90 -6.45
N ASP A 65 -5.85 -6.05 -7.13
CA ASP A 65 -7.11 -6.78 -7.35
C ASP A 65 -7.48 -7.71 -6.20
N SER A 66 -6.67 -7.78 -5.14
CA SER A 66 -6.98 -8.63 -3.99
C SER A 66 -8.26 -8.14 -3.31
N PRO A 67 -9.23 -9.04 -3.03
CA PRO A 67 -10.47 -8.68 -2.37
C PRO A 67 -10.19 -8.31 -0.91
N VAL A 68 -10.89 -7.27 -0.44
CA VAL A 68 -10.89 -6.83 0.95
C VAL A 68 -12.32 -6.75 1.47
N LYS A 69 -12.48 -7.10 2.74
CA LYS A 69 -13.77 -7.11 3.42
C LYS A 69 -13.67 -6.51 4.81
N ASP A 70 -14.83 -6.25 5.38
CA ASP A 70 -14.95 -5.78 6.75
C ASP A 70 -14.16 -6.66 7.73
N GLY A 71 -13.34 -6.02 8.57
CA GLY A 71 -12.45 -6.69 9.52
C GLY A 71 -11.04 -6.98 9.00
N ASP A 72 -10.78 -6.74 7.70
CA ASP A 72 -9.44 -6.94 7.14
C ASP A 72 -8.46 -5.84 7.52
N VAL A 73 -7.19 -6.24 7.59
CA VAL A 73 -6.05 -5.32 7.73
C VAL A 73 -5.26 -5.30 6.44
N VAL A 74 -5.21 -4.13 5.81
CA VAL A 74 -4.43 -3.86 4.60
C VAL A 74 -3.18 -3.09 4.98
N LYS A 75 -2.01 -3.63 4.65
CA LYS A 75 -0.73 -2.96 4.85
C LYS A 75 -0.16 -2.57 3.49
N LEU A 76 0.17 -1.30 3.34
CA LEU A 76 0.82 -0.72 2.18
C LEU A 76 2.23 -0.32 2.58
N SER A 77 3.23 -0.91 1.92
CA SER A 77 4.63 -0.62 2.22
C SER A 77 5.31 -0.06 0.98
N TYR A 78 5.98 1.09 1.12
CA TYR A 78 6.81 1.61 0.05
C TYR A 78 7.98 0.66 -0.22
N GLN A 79 8.18 0.31 -1.49
CA GLN A 79 9.32 -0.41 -1.98
C GLN A 79 9.94 0.42 -3.10
N SER A 80 11.14 0.95 -2.83
CA SER A 80 11.90 1.66 -3.85
C SER A 80 12.37 0.67 -4.93
N ARG A 81 12.28 1.06 -6.20
CA ARG A 81 12.88 0.31 -7.31
C ARG A 81 14.42 0.26 -7.22
N TYR A 82 15.03 1.20 -6.50
CA TYR A 82 16.48 1.27 -6.31
C TYR A 82 17.01 0.29 -5.25
N SER A 83 16.14 -0.37 -4.47
CA SER A 83 16.56 -1.36 -3.48
C SER A 83 16.51 -2.81 -4.00
N THR A 84 16.60 -3.02 -5.32
CA THR A 84 17.06 -4.33 -5.83
C THR A 84 18.57 -4.38 -5.59
N HIS A 85 18.97 -4.50 -4.32
CA HIS A 85 20.32 -4.94 -3.97
C HIS A 85 20.38 -6.43 -4.34
N ASP A 86 20.53 -6.72 -5.64
CA ASP A 86 21.28 -7.90 -5.99
C ASP A 86 22.67 -7.64 -5.40
N GLY A 87 23.19 -8.52 -4.55
CA GLY A 87 24.49 -8.30 -3.91
C GLY A 87 25.68 -8.30 -4.90
N VAL A 88 25.42 -8.18 -6.21
CA VAL A 88 26.42 -8.23 -7.29
C VAL A 88 26.85 -6.82 -7.70
N ARG A 89 26.02 -5.79 -7.53
CA ARG A 89 26.33 -4.41 -7.97
C ARG A 89 26.92 -3.48 -6.90
N ASP A 90 26.93 -3.90 -5.64
CA ASP A 90 27.42 -3.09 -4.51
C ASP A 90 28.87 -3.39 -4.09
N ILE A 91 29.61 -4.21 -4.85
CA ILE A 91 31.06 -4.38 -4.65
C ILE A 91 31.78 -3.16 -5.27
N PRO A 92 32.46 -2.33 -4.47
CA PRO A 92 33.31 -1.28 -5.01
C PRO A 92 34.44 -1.94 -5.84
N VAL A 93 34.64 -1.46 -7.07
CA VAL A 93 35.89 -1.69 -7.82
C VAL A 93 37.00 -0.80 -7.28
#